data_AF-A0A7X9EAA1-F1
#
_entry.id   AF-A0A7X9EAA1-F1
#
_cell.length_a   1.000
_cell.length_b   1.000
_cell.length_c   1.000
_cell.angle_alpha   90.00
_cell.angle_beta   90.00
_cell.angle_gamma   90.00
#
_symmetry.space_group_name_H-M   'P 1'
#
loop_
_entity.id
_entity.type
_entity.pdbx_description
1 polymer ?
#
loop_
_entity_poly.entity_id
_entity_poly.type
_entity_poly.pdbx_seq_one_letter_code
_entity_poly.pdbx_strand_id
1 'polypeptide(L)'
;RKEFLRYVHVYPGKPFKAGEAEFVPLKAEHDNENEICHIYVINLKGKYLLYGHDTGYFPEETWEALKSFRLDGVILDCTFGGIDWDKGHMGIKANARVKERLIKQGSADENTIFIATHFSHNCRPLYEDMVQLAQKHGFIATYDGMTIEI
;
A
#
# COMPACT_ATOMS: atom_id res chain seq x y z
N ARG A 1 -26.77 24.32 -14.26
CA ARG A 1 -26.04 24.04 -13.01
C ARG A 1 -24.63 23.62 -13.40
N LYS A 2 -23.57 24.25 -12.87
CA LYS A 2 -22.21 23.69 -13.02
C LYS A 2 -22.13 22.47 -12.11
N GLU A 3 -21.83 21.31 -12.67
CA GLU A 3 -21.49 20.14 -11.88
C GLU A 3 -20.04 20.31 -11.41
N PHE A 4 -19.85 20.49 -10.12
CA PHE A 4 -18.52 20.61 -9.50
C PHE A 4 -17.90 19.24 -9.19
N LEU A 5 -18.67 18.16 -9.31
CA LEU A 5 -18.27 16.80 -9.00
C LEU A 5 -18.82 15.85 -10.06
N ARG A 6 -17.97 14.91 -10.48
CA ARG A 6 -18.34 13.80 -11.36
C ARG A 6 -17.90 12.51 -10.68
N TYR A 7 -18.86 11.63 -10.40
CA TYR A 7 -18.57 10.30 -9.88
C TYR A 7 -18.12 9.39 -11.01
N VAL A 8 -17.02 8.68 -10.79
CA VAL A 8 -16.49 7.68 -11.71
C VAL A 8 -16.29 6.41 -10.92
N HIS A 9 -16.94 5.33 -11.35
CA HIS A 9 -16.78 4.03 -10.71
C HIS A 9 -15.42 3.43 -11.12
N VAL A 10 -14.67 2.94 -10.14
CA VAL A 10 -13.36 2.32 -10.33
C VAL A 10 -13.47 0.81 -10.07
N TYR A 11 -12.83 0.02 -10.91
CA TYR A 11 -12.86 -1.44 -10.80
C TYR A 11 -11.43 -2.01 -10.81
N PRO A 12 -11.17 -3.12 -10.09
CA PRO A 12 -9.88 -3.80 -10.16
C PRO A 12 -9.51 -4.18 -11.60
N GLY A 13 -8.24 -3.99 -11.94
CA GLY A 13 -7.69 -4.29 -13.26
C GLY A 13 -8.10 -3.34 -14.37
N LYS A 14 -8.85 -2.26 -14.09
CA LYS A 14 -9.22 -1.23 -15.08
C LYS A 14 -8.45 0.07 -14.84
N PRO A 15 -7.37 0.34 -15.60
CA PRO A 15 -6.59 1.55 -15.42
C PRO A 15 -7.38 2.82 -15.73
N PHE A 16 -7.05 3.92 -15.05
CA PHE A 16 -7.62 5.24 -15.32
C PHE A 16 -6.58 6.34 -15.12
N LYS A 17 -6.88 7.56 -15.57
CA LYS A 17 -6.04 8.75 -15.38
C LYS A 17 -6.70 9.76 -14.47
N ALA A 18 -5.89 10.42 -13.63
CA ALA A 18 -6.28 11.61 -12.90
C ALA A 18 -5.14 12.64 -13.00
N GLY A 19 -5.33 13.66 -13.84
CA GLY A 19 -4.26 14.58 -14.20
C GLY A 19 -3.14 13.87 -14.97
N GLU A 20 -1.89 14.06 -14.55
CA GLU A 20 -0.70 13.43 -15.12
C GLU A 20 -0.46 11.99 -14.62
N ALA A 21 -1.17 11.57 -13.56
CA ALA A 21 -0.98 10.27 -12.96
C ALA A 21 -1.87 9.19 -13.61
N GLU A 22 -1.31 8.00 -13.77
CA GLU A 22 -2.01 6.80 -14.22
C GLU A 22 -2.18 5.85 -13.04
N PHE A 23 -3.39 5.34 -12.84
CA PHE A 23 -3.74 4.48 -11.73
C PHE A 23 -4.13 3.12 -12.25
N VAL A 24 -3.60 2.07 -11.65
CA VAL A 24 -4.05 0.68 -11.82
C VAL A 24 -4.63 0.23 -10.48
N PRO A 25 -5.97 0.20 -10.35
CA PRO A 25 -6.62 -0.35 -9.18
C PRO A 25 -6.42 -1.86 -9.17
N LEU A 26 -6.00 -2.42 -8.04
CA LEU A 26 -5.89 -3.85 -7.78
C LEU A 26 -6.77 -4.19 -6.59
N LYS A 27 -7.20 -5.46 -6.48
CA LYS A 27 -8.09 -5.87 -5.41
C LYS A 27 -7.37 -5.90 -4.06
N ALA A 28 -7.97 -5.31 -3.04
CA ALA A 28 -7.52 -5.40 -1.66
C ALA A 28 -8.12 -6.63 -0.95
N GLU A 29 -7.46 -7.10 0.10
CA GLU A 29 -8.06 -8.05 1.04
C GLU A 29 -8.70 -7.25 2.18
N HIS A 30 -9.98 -6.89 2.04
CA HIS A 30 -10.73 -6.13 3.05
C HIS A 30 -12.20 -6.57 3.03
N ASP A 31 -13.14 -5.71 3.41
CA ASP A 31 -14.59 -5.99 3.44
C ASP A 31 -15.22 -6.18 2.04
N ASN A 32 -14.70 -7.15 1.29
CA ASN A 32 -15.10 -7.48 -0.09
C ASN A 32 -16.49 -8.12 -0.18
N GLU A 33 -17.11 -8.46 0.96
CA GLU A 33 -18.51 -8.91 1.00
C GLU A 33 -19.47 -7.73 0.75
N ASN A 34 -19.08 -6.53 1.20
CA ASN A 34 -19.93 -5.33 1.14
C ASN A 34 -19.40 -4.27 0.16
N GLU A 35 -18.10 -4.30 -0.18
CA GLU A 35 -17.44 -3.24 -0.95
C GLU A 35 -16.51 -3.77 -2.06
N ILE A 36 -16.13 -2.87 -2.98
CA ILE A 36 -15.04 -3.12 -3.94
C ILE A 36 -13.80 -2.42 -3.40
N CYS A 37 -12.99 -3.16 -2.63
CA CYS A 37 -11.82 -2.61 -1.96
C CYS A 37 -10.60 -2.62 -2.89
N HIS A 38 -9.81 -1.54 -2.86
CA HIS A 38 -8.71 -1.32 -3.78
C HIS A 38 -7.40 -1.00 -3.07
N ILE A 39 -6.32 -1.55 -3.61
CA ILE A 39 -5.00 -0.93 -3.54
C ILE A 39 -4.65 -0.36 -4.93
N TYR A 40 -3.70 0.55 -5.02
CA TYR A 40 -3.38 1.21 -6.29
C TYR A 40 -1.91 1.09 -6.62
N VAL A 41 -1.59 0.71 -7.86
CA VAL A 41 -0.30 1.07 -8.45
C VAL A 41 -0.48 2.41 -9.17
N ILE A 42 0.33 3.39 -8.81
CA ILE A 42 0.26 4.75 -9.33
C ILE A 42 1.54 5.00 -10.13
N ASN A 43 1.39 5.36 -11.40
CA ASN A 43 2.49 5.88 -12.19
C ASN A 43 2.42 7.40 -12.26
N LEU A 44 3.54 8.06 -11.99
CA LEU A 44 3.72 9.47 -12.31
C LEU A 44 5.09 9.66 -12.96
N LYS A 45 5.11 10.12 -14.22
CA LYS A 45 6.34 10.41 -14.97
C LYS A 45 7.32 9.23 -15.02
N GLY A 46 6.80 8.00 -15.11
CA GLY A 46 7.61 6.78 -15.21
C GLY A 46 8.00 6.15 -13.87
N LYS A 47 7.70 6.81 -12.74
CA LYS A 47 7.88 6.27 -11.39
C LYS A 47 6.64 5.54 -10.91
N TYR A 48 6.80 4.35 -10.33
CA TYR A 48 5.69 3.51 -9.87
C TYR A 48 5.66 3.40 -8.35
N LEU A 49 4.52 3.77 -7.76
CA LEU A 49 4.22 3.68 -6.33
C LEU A 49 3.10 2.67 -6.10
N LEU A 50 3.32 1.69 -5.22
CA LEU A 50 2.23 0.89 -4.66
C LEU A 50 1.66 1.61 -3.44
N TYR A 51 0.37 1.96 -3.49
CA TYR A 51 -0.40 2.51 -2.39
C TYR A 51 -1.34 1.42 -1.84
N GLY A 52 -0.89 0.70 -0.82
CA GLY A 52 -1.54 -0.48 -0.24
C GLY A 52 -2.12 -0.25 1.16
N HIS A 53 -3.07 0.67 1.30
CA HIS A 53 -3.83 0.91 2.53
C HIS A 53 -5.05 0.00 2.66
N ASP A 54 -5.62 -0.08 3.87
CA ASP A 54 -6.90 -0.74 4.18
C ASP A 54 -7.02 -2.11 3.54
N THR A 55 -6.00 -2.93 3.78
CA THR A 55 -5.90 -4.27 3.23
C THR A 55 -5.14 -5.18 4.19
N GLY A 56 -5.56 -6.44 4.24
CA GLY A 56 -4.77 -7.57 4.68
C GLY A 56 -3.77 -7.98 3.61
N TYR A 57 -3.21 -9.18 3.78
CA TYR A 57 -2.29 -9.77 2.82
C TYR A 57 -2.97 -9.95 1.45
N PHE A 58 -2.30 -9.52 0.38
CA PHE A 58 -2.98 -9.38 -0.90
C PHE A 58 -3.51 -10.72 -1.45
N PRO A 59 -4.66 -10.72 -2.15
CA PRO A 59 -5.15 -11.89 -2.84
C PRO A 59 -4.23 -12.26 -4.01
N GLU A 60 -4.27 -13.51 -4.45
CA GLU A 60 -3.32 -14.02 -5.46
C GLU A 60 -3.43 -13.30 -6.81
N GLU A 61 -4.63 -12.88 -7.22
CA GLU A 61 -4.83 -12.09 -8.45
C GLU A 61 -4.11 -10.73 -8.41
N THR A 62 -4.01 -10.12 -7.22
CA THR A 62 -3.24 -8.89 -7.02
C THR A 62 -1.74 -9.17 -7.07
N TRP A 63 -1.28 -10.29 -6.49
CA TRP A 63 0.11 -10.71 -6.59
C TRP A 63 0.54 -10.97 -8.03
N GLU A 64 -0.29 -11.64 -8.82
CA GLU A 64 -0.03 -11.88 -10.24
C GLU A 64 0.05 -10.57 -11.03
N ALA A 65 -0.87 -9.63 -10.79
CA ALA A 65 -0.83 -8.32 -11.43
C ALA A 65 0.46 -7.54 -11.09
N LEU A 66 0.89 -7.61 -9.82
CA LEU A 66 2.09 -6.89 -9.34
C LEU A 66 3.38 -7.31 -10.04
N LYS A 67 3.46 -8.52 -10.62
CA LYS A 67 4.64 -8.99 -11.39
C LYS A 67 4.94 -8.14 -12.63
N SER A 68 3.95 -7.38 -13.12
CA SER A 68 4.10 -6.52 -14.30
C SER A 68 4.74 -5.17 -14.00
N PHE A 69 5.03 -4.86 -12.73
CA PHE A 69 5.55 -3.56 -12.31
C PHE A 69 6.95 -3.68 -11.70
N ARG A 70 7.73 -2.61 -11.83
CA ARG A 70 8.94 -2.34 -11.05
C ARG A 70 8.65 -1.13 -10.19
N LEU A 71 8.56 -1.34 -8.88
CA LEU A 71 8.09 -0.35 -7.92
C LEU A 71 9.27 0.45 -7.37
N ASP A 72 9.20 1.77 -7.48
CA ASP A 72 10.14 2.70 -6.86
C ASP A 72 9.77 2.93 -5.38
N GLY A 73 8.47 2.89 -5.07
CA GLY A 73 7.96 3.07 -3.72
C GLY A 73 6.83 2.12 -3.37
N VAL A 74 6.73 1.76 -2.09
CA VAL A 74 5.67 0.90 -1.55
C VAL A 74 5.22 1.46 -0.20
N ILE A 75 3.95 1.84 -0.11
CA ILE A 75 3.27 2.27 1.12
C ILE A 75 2.31 1.17 1.54
N LEU A 76 2.41 0.69 2.78
CA LEU A 76 1.56 -0.37 3.32
C LEU A 76 0.79 0.05 4.57
N ASP A 77 -0.43 -0.46 4.67
CA ASP A 77 -1.21 -0.51 5.90
C ASP A 77 -0.38 -1.14 7.03
N CYS A 78 -0.38 -0.51 8.19
CA CYS A 78 0.22 -1.08 9.40
C CYS A 78 -0.67 -0.77 10.61
N THR A 79 -1.99 -0.84 10.42
CA THR A 79 -3.02 -0.55 11.44
C THR A 79 -2.74 -1.27 12.75
N PHE A 80 -2.31 -2.53 12.66
CA PHE A 80 -2.06 -3.39 13.80
C PHE A 80 -0.66 -3.24 14.42
N GLY A 81 0.20 -2.39 13.86
CA GLY A 81 1.53 -2.10 14.40
C GLY A 81 2.36 -3.37 14.60
N GLY A 82 2.73 -3.67 15.84
CA GLY A 82 3.48 -4.89 16.21
C GLY A 82 2.66 -6.17 16.34
N ILE A 83 1.34 -6.09 16.28
CA ILE A 83 0.46 -7.26 16.38
C ILE A 83 0.56 -8.07 15.09
N ASP A 84 0.67 -9.39 15.22
CA ASP A 84 0.75 -10.31 14.08
C ASP A 84 -0.64 -10.51 13.47
N TRP A 85 -0.96 -9.70 12.47
CA TRP A 85 -2.26 -9.66 11.81
C TRP A 85 -2.13 -9.36 10.33
N ASP A 86 -2.97 -9.98 9.51
CA ASP A 86 -2.90 -9.91 8.04
C ASP A 86 -4.25 -10.05 7.31
N LYS A 87 -5.37 -9.82 8.00
CA LYS A 87 -6.73 -9.90 7.43
C LYS A 87 -7.45 -8.57 7.57
N GLY A 88 -7.90 -7.98 6.48
CA GLY A 88 -8.50 -6.66 6.42
C GLY A 88 -7.52 -5.51 6.66
N HIS A 89 -6.57 -5.67 7.57
CA HIS A 89 -5.45 -4.76 7.80
C HIS A 89 -4.18 -5.55 8.10
N MET A 90 -3.06 -4.85 8.24
CA MET A 90 -1.77 -5.47 8.48
C MET A 90 -1.07 -4.95 9.73
N GLY A 91 -0.22 -5.80 10.30
CA GLY A 91 0.88 -5.40 11.18
C GLY A 91 2.22 -5.51 10.45
N ILE A 92 3.29 -5.05 11.10
CA ILE A 92 4.62 -4.95 10.48
C ILE A 92 5.17 -6.29 9.96
N LYS A 93 4.78 -7.40 10.58
CA LYS A 93 5.20 -8.74 10.15
C LYS A 93 4.55 -9.13 8.82
N ALA A 94 3.30 -8.74 8.60
CA ALA A 94 2.63 -8.90 7.31
C ALA A 94 3.31 -7.99 6.26
N ASN A 95 3.64 -6.75 6.62
CA ASN A 95 4.38 -5.85 5.74
C ASN A 95 5.74 -6.41 5.33
N ALA A 96 6.48 -7.01 6.27
CA ALA A 96 7.75 -7.69 5.97
C ALA A 96 7.57 -8.85 4.98
N ARG A 97 6.51 -9.66 5.11
CA ARG A 97 6.17 -10.72 4.14
C ARG A 97 5.81 -10.15 2.77
N VAL A 98 5.06 -9.04 2.72
CA VAL A 98 4.74 -8.34 1.46
C VAL A 98 6.02 -7.87 0.76
N LYS A 99 6.92 -7.20 1.50
CA LYS A 99 8.23 -6.77 1.00
C LYS A 99 9.05 -7.95 0.46
N GLU A 100 9.16 -9.03 1.24
CA GLU A 100 9.89 -10.23 0.82
C GLU A 100 9.33 -10.81 -0.48
N ARG A 101 7.99 -10.93 -0.59
CA ARG A 101 7.36 -11.46 -1.81
C ARG A 101 7.56 -10.56 -3.01
N LEU A 102 7.43 -9.23 -2.84
CA LEU A 102 7.68 -8.25 -3.91
C LEU A 102 9.12 -8.36 -4.43
N ILE A 103 10.11 -8.47 -3.54
CA ILE A 103 11.52 -8.65 -3.92
C ILE A 103 11.71 -9.99 -4.63
N LYS A 104 11.19 -11.08 -4.06
CA LYS A 104 11.33 -12.43 -4.61
C LYS A 104 10.76 -12.56 -6.02
N GLN A 105 9.65 -11.89 -6.31
CA GLN A 105 9.02 -11.92 -7.63
C GLN A 105 9.58 -10.86 -8.60
N GLY A 106 10.55 -10.05 -8.15
CA GLY A 106 11.19 -9.01 -8.96
C GLY A 106 10.36 -7.74 -9.14
N SER A 107 9.29 -7.53 -8.38
CA SER A 107 8.52 -6.28 -8.43
C SER A 107 9.19 -5.13 -7.68
N ALA A 108 10.09 -5.43 -6.76
CA ALA A 108 10.85 -4.48 -5.96
C ALA A 108 12.31 -4.94 -5.83
N ASP A 109 13.20 -4.03 -5.48
CA ASP A 109 14.62 -4.30 -5.27
C ASP A 109 15.20 -3.45 -4.14
N GLU A 110 16.53 -3.40 -4.01
CA GLU A 110 17.24 -2.62 -2.99
C GLU A 110 17.03 -1.11 -3.10
N ASN A 111 16.60 -0.61 -4.25
CA ASN A 111 16.31 0.81 -4.48
C ASN A 111 14.84 1.16 -4.19
N THR A 112 13.97 0.17 -3.97
CA THR A 112 12.58 0.41 -3.62
C THR A 112 12.45 0.94 -2.19
N ILE A 113 11.78 2.07 -2.03
CA ILE A 113 11.50 2.68 -0.72
C ILE A 113 10.25 2.05 -0.11
N PHE A 114 10.40 1.44 1.07
CA PHE A 114 9.30 0.80 1.80
C PHE A 114 8.83 1.66 2.97
N ILE A 115 7.52 1.92 3.04
CA ILE A 115 6.89 2.87 3.95
C ILE A 115 5.73 2.17 4.67
N ALA A 116 5.64 2.33 5.98
CA ALA A 116 4.56 1.84 6.82
C ALA A 116 3.79 3.03 7.42
N THR A 117 2.46 2.94 7.43
CA THR A 117 1.57 4.03 7.85
C THR A 117 0.23 3.47 8.34
N HIS A 118 -0.78 4.33 8.52
CA HIS A 118 -2.14 3.97 8.95
C HIS A 118 -2.22 3.38 10.36
N PHE A 119 -1.38 3.86 11.28
CA PHE A 119 -1.27 3.27 12.62
C PHE A 119 -2.52 3.53 13.46
N SER A 120 -3.10 2.47 14.04
CA SER A 120 -4.20 2.61 14.97
C SER A 120 -3.69 2.84 16.40
N HIS A 121 -4.20 3.91 17.03
CA HIS A 121 -3.97 4.17 18.45
C HIS A 121 -4.49 3.02 19.34
N ASN A 122 -5.48 2.25 18.87
CA ASN A 122 -6.05 1.12 19.60
C ASN A 122 -5.07 -0.05 19.75
N CYS A 123 -4.05 -0.12 18.90
CA CYS A 123 -3.01 -1.14 18.96
C CYS A 123 -1.87 -0.76 19.92
N ARG A 124 -1.97 0.43 20.55
CA ARG A 124 -1.12 0.95 21.63
C ARG A 124 0.36 1.27 21.32
N PRO A 125 0.89 1.30 20.08
CA PRO A 125 2.25 1.78 19.92
C PRO A 125 2.28 3.30 20.06
N LEU A 126 3.29 3.82 20.77
CA LEU A 126 3.70 5.22 20.59
C LEU A 126 4.43 5.33 19.25
N TYR A 127 4.52 6.55 18.71
CA TYR A 127 5.21 6.77 17.43
C TYR A 127 6.66 6.25 17.45
N GLU A 128 7.38 6.45 18.56
CA GLU A 128 8.75 5.98 18.72
C GLU A 128 8.88 4.45 18.63
N ASP A 129 7.89 3.72 19.14
CA ASP A 129 7.83 2.26 19.02
C ASP A 129 7.67 1.84 17.56
N MET A 130 6.80 2.55 16.81
CA MET A 130 6.61 2.29 15.38
C MET A 130 7.85 2.59 14.56
N VAL A 131 8.60 3.64 14.89
CA VAL A 131 9.87 3.96 14.21
C VAL A 131 10.87 2.81 14.39
N GLN A 132 11.08 2.36 15.62
CA GLN A 132 12.01 1.26 15.91
C GLN A 132 11.57 -0.04 15.23
N LEU A 133 10.26 -0.32 15.27
CA LEU A 133 9.67 -1.52 14.69
C LEU A 133 9.80 -1.52 13.15
N ALA A 134 9.48 -0.40 12.50
CA ALA A 134 9.59 -0.25 11.04
C ALA A 134 11.05 -0.37 10.59
N GLN A 135 11.98 0.31 11.27
CA GLN A 135 13.42 0.26 10.96
C GLN A 135 13.97 -1.17 11.00
N LYS A 136 13.55 -1.99 11.98
CA LYS A 136 13.96 -3.40 12.08
C LYS A 136 13.61 -4.22 10.82
N HIS A 137 12.56 -3.84 10.11
CA HIS A 137 12.11 -4.50 8.87
C HIS A 137 12.52 -3.72 7.60
N GLY A 138 13.27 -2.63 7.75
CA GLY A 138 13.68 -1.74 6.67
C GLY A 138 12.49 -1.00 6.05
N PHE A 139 11.61 -0.48 6.90
CA PHE A 139 10.51 0.42 6.56
C PHE A 139 10.72 1.79 7.20
N ILE A 140 10.16 2.81 6.56
CA ILE A 140 10.00 4.16 7.12
C ILE A 140 8.63 4.25 7.79
N ALA A 141 8.57 4.62 9.08
CA ALA A 141 7.31 4.93 9.75
C ALA A 141 6.93 6.41 9.54
N THR A 142 5.73 6.66 9.04
CA THR A 142 5.25 8.01 8.68
C THR A 142 4.70 8.80 9.87
N TYR A 143 4.61 10.11 9.68
CA TYR A 143 3.87 11.05 10.53
C TYR A 143 3.20 12.13 9.67
N ASP A 144 2.23 12.84 10.22
CA ASP A 144 1.48 13.87 9.51
C ASP A 144 2.41 15.00 9.03
N GLY A 145 2.32 15.33 7.73
CA GLY A 145 3.16 16.35 7.10
C GLY A 145 4.53 15.85 6.61
N MET A 146 4.87 14.58 6.82
CA MET A 146 6.09 13.99 6.27
C MET A 146 6.07 14.00 4.73
N THR A 147 7.21 14.34 4.12
CA THR A 147 7.43 14.23 2.67
C THR A 147 8.52 13.20 2.40
N ILE A 148 8.29 12.33 1.42
CA ILE A 148 9.23 11.30 0.95
C ILE A 148 9.37 11.44 -0.56
N GLU A 149 10.59 11.39 -1.05
CA GLU A 149 10.93 11.42 -2.48
C GLU A 149 11.27 10.00 -2.95
N ILE A 150 10.75 9.61 -4.11
CA ILE A 150 10.90 8.27 -4.74
C ILE A 150 11.30 8.40 -6.22
#